data_AF-A0A9D4YQ37-F1
#
_entry.id   AF-A0A9D4YQ37-F1
#
_cell.length_a   1.000
_cell.length_b   1.000
_cell.length_c   1.000
_cell.angle_alpha   90.00
_cell.angle_beta   90.00
_cell.angle_gamma   90.00
#
_symmetry.space_group_name_H-M   'P 1'
#
loop_
_entity.id
_entity.type
_entity.pdbx_description
1 polymer ?
#
loop_
_entity_poly.entity_id
_entity_poly.type
_entity_poly.pdbx_seq_one_letter_code
_entity_poly.pdbx_strand_id
1 'polypeptide(L)'
;MKNKDKILGTTETSSGSEQKRVRQGFHPQLEEALSIWLNAIVAQRVPVSGHLLKQKAETLALRLGIDGFKFNDGWLRNFKKRYDLAFRKRCV
;
A
#
# COMPACT_ATOMS: atom_id res chain seq x y z
N MET A 1 53.19 11.13 -19.77
CA MET A 1 53.27 11.49 -18.34
C MET A 1 51.87 11.34 -17.74
N LYS A 2 51.70 10.28 -16.93
CA LYS A 2 50.86 10.16 -15.71
C LYS A 2 49.37 10.54 -15.79
N ASN A 3 48.44 9.58 -15.79
CA ASN A 3 47.86 8.89 -14.62
C ASN A 3 46.45 9.50 -14.32
N LYS A 4 45.32 8.81 -14.55
CA LYS A 4 44.64 7.81 -13.68
C LYS A 4 43.78 8.49 -12.58
N ASP A 5 42.56 7.97 -12.42
CA ASP A 5 41.83 7.81 -11.15
C ASP A 5 41.18 9.04 -10.46
N LYS A 6 39.87 8.92 -10.21
CA LYS A 6 39.28 8.86 -8.84
C LYS A 6 39.00 10.18 -8.07
N ILE A 7 37.70 10.49 -8.00
CA ILE A 7 36.88 10.85 -6.80
C ILE A 7 37.05 12.27 -6.20
N LEU A 8 35.93 12.74 -5.62
CA LEU A 8 35.71 13.87 -4.68
C LEU A 8 35.38 15.21 -5.38
N GLY A 9 34.31 15.94 -5.07
CA GLY A 9 33.38 15.93 -3.95
C GLY A 9 32.93 17.37 -3.68
N THR A 10 31.77 17.53 -3.01
CA THR A 10 31.34 18.71 -2.20
C THR A 10 31.07 20.04 -2.94
N THR A 11 29.98 20.80 -2.76
CA THR A 11 28.92 20.87 -1.73
C THR A 11 27.82 21.86 -2.18
N GLU A 12 26.65 21.80 -1.52
CA GLU A 12 25.68 22.92 -1.27
C GLU A 12 24.75 23.37 -2.43
N THR A 13 23.42 23.58 -2.32
CA THR A 13 22.45 23.56 -1.21
C THR A 13 21.00 23.57 -1.77
N SER A 14 20.17 22.68 -1.23
CA SER A 14 18.71 22.71 -1.01
C SER A 14 17.70 23.27 -2.03
N SER A 15 16.91 22.35 -2.61
CA SER A 15 15.49 22.25 -2.21
C SER A 15 15.06 20.79 -2.25
N GLY A 16 14.84 20.23 -1.07
CA GLY A 16 14.59 18.82 -0.83
C GLY A 16 13.32 18.33 -1.51
N SER A 17 13.49 17.60 -2.60
CA SER A 17 12.55 16.54 -2.96
C SER A 17 12.91 15.30 -2.14
N GLU A 18 12.77 15.42 -0.81
CA GLU A 18 12.24 14.30 -0.04
C GLU A 18 10.80 14.09 -0.53
N GLN A 19 10.68 13.55 -1.74
CA GLN A 19 9.56 12.70 -2.06
C GLN A 19 9.70 11.57 -1.06
N LYS A 20 9.10 11.77 0.12
CA LYS A 20 8.82 10.73 1.09
C LYS A 20 8.44 9.54 0.22
N ARG A 21 9.31 8.54 0.16
CA ARG A 21 8.96 7.25 -0.40
C ARG A 21 7.94 6.68 0.58
N VAL A 22 6.74 7.23 0.56
CA VAL A 22 5.52 6.53 0.92
C VAL A 22 5.61 5.35 -0.01
N ARG A 23 6.05 4.21 0.53
CA ARG A 23 6.25 2.99 -0.23
C ARG A 23 4.93 2.77 -0.95
N GLN A 24 4.85 3.13 -2.24
CA GLN A 24 3.64 2.93 -3.01
C GLN A 24 3.28 1.46 -2.82
N GLY A 25 2.00 1.17 -2.60
CA GLY A 25 1.57 -0.21 -2.59
C GLY A 25 2.04 -0.89 -3.85
N PHE A 26 2.13 -2.21 -3.83
CA PHE A 26 2.28 -2.93 -5.08
C PHE A 26 1.18 -2.48 -6.08
N HIS A 27 0.00 -2.11 -5.56
CA HIS A 27 -1.13 -1.58 -6.34
C HIS A 27 -1.90 -0.48 -5.57
N PRO A 28 -1.50 0.80 -5.61
CA PRO A 28 -2.15 1.87 -4.85
C PRO A 28 -3.60 2.11 -5.25
N GLN A 29 -3.93 2.01 -6.55
CA GLN A 29 -5.31 2.15 -7.05
C GLN A 29 -6.23 1.04 -6.54
N LEU A 30 -5.71 -0.19 -6.44
CA LEU A 30 -6.44 -1.33 -5.88
C LEU A 30 -6.69 -1.15 -4.39
N GLU A 31 -5.65 -0.76 -3.65
CA GLU A 31 -5.76 -0.50 -2.21
C GLU A 31 -6.77 0.62 -1.92
N GLU A 32 -6.77 1.70 -2.71
CA GLU A 32 -7.72 2.81 -2.58
C GLU A 32 -9.16 2.36 -2.84
N ALA A 33 -9.43 1.71 -3.97
CA ALA A 33 -10.76 1.20 -4.29
C ALA A 33 -11.28 0.21 -3.23
N LEU A 34 -10.39 -0.64 -2.70
CA LEU A 34 -10.73 -1.60 -1.66
C LEU A 34 -11.04 -0.89 -0.33
N SER A 35 -10.32 0.18 -0.01
CA SER A 35 -10.54 0.97 1.21
C SER A 35 -11.89 1.71 1.20
N ILE A 36 -12.30 2.26 0.06
CA ILE A 36 -13.61 2.93 -0.11
C ILE A 36 -14.73 1.92 0.12
N TRP A 37 -14.62 0.75 -0.52
CA TRP A 37 -15.59 -0.33 -0.33
C TRP A 37 -15.62 -0.79 1.13
N LEU A 38 -14.46 -0.96 1.76
CA LEU A 38 -14.37 -1.42 3.14
C LEU A 38 -15.01 -0.42 4.10
N ASN A 39 -14.78 0.88 3.92
CA ASN A 39 -15.42 1.91 4.72
C ASN A 39 -16.96 1.87 4.58
N ALA A 40 -17.46 1.68 3.35
CA ALA A 40 -18.90 1.56 3.11
C ALA A 40 -19.53 0.33 3.80
N ILE A 41 -18.83 -0.80 3.84
CA ILE A 41 -19.31 -2.04 4.48
C ILE A 41 -19.22 -1.96 6.01
N VAL A 42 -18.15 -1.35 6.54
CA VAL A 42 -18.00 -1.09 7.99
C VAL A 42 -19.09 -0.12 8.47
N ALA A 43 -19.43 0.90 7.68
CA ALA A 43 -20.55 1.81 7.96
C ALA A 43 -21.89 1.06 8.03
N GLN A 44 -22.06 0.02 7.21
CA GLN A 44 -23.23 -0.88 7.24
C GLN A 44 -23.20 -1.90 8.40
N ARG A 45 -22.21 -1.82 9.31
CA ARG A 45 -22.04 -2.74 10.45
C ARG A 45 -21.87 -4.22 10.04
N VAL A 46 -21.55 -4.48 8.78
CA VAL A 46 -21.35 -5.85 8.30
C VAL A 46 -19.94 -6.30 8.67
N PRO A 47 -19.77 -7.44 9.36
CA PRO A 47 -18.45 -7.98 9.66
C PRO A 47 -17.74 -8.40 8.38
N VAL A 48 -16.56 -7.83 8.12
CA VAL A 48 -15.73 -8.20 6.97
C VAL A 48 -14.74 -9.28 7.38
N SER A 49 -15.03 -10.51 6.97
CA SER A 49 -14.09 -11.63 7.06
C SER A 49 -12.94 -11.45 6.08
N GLY A 50 -11.76 -12.00 6.41
CA GLY A 50 -10.59 -11.96 5.52
C GLY A 50 -10.86 -12.59 4.13
N HIS A 51 -11.71 -13.62 4.07
CA HIS A 51 -12.13 -14.26 2.83
C HIS A 51 -12.96 -13.32 1.93
N LEU A 52 -13.88 -12.55 2.53
CA LEU A 52 -14.69 -11.57 1.81
C LEU A 52 -13.83 -10.43 1.28
N LEU A 53 -12.89 -9.96 2.10
CA LEU A 53 -11.91 -8.95 1.70
C LEU A 53 -11.05 -9.43 0.53
N LYS A 54 -10.63 -10.71 0.55
CA LYS A 54 -9.89 -11.34 -0.55
C LYS A 54 -10.70 -11.34 -1.84
N GLN A 55 -11.91 -11.88 -1.82
CA GLN A 55 -12.75 -11.95 -3.03
C GLN A 55 -13.01 -10.56 -3.63
N LYS A 56 -13.21 -9.56 -2.76
CA LYS A 56 -13.38 -8.18 -3.22
C LYS A 56 -12.11 -7.62 -3.84
N ALA A 57 -10.95 -7.84 -3.21
CA ALA A 57 -9.66 -7.42 -3.75
C ALA A 57 -9.37 -8.07 -5.11
N GLU A 58 -9.64 -9.36 -5.28
CA GLU A 58 -9.51 -10.07 -6.56
C GLU A 58 -10.44 -9.48 -7.62
N THR A 59 -11.70 -9.22 -7.26
CA THR A 59 -12.67 -8.59 -8.19
C THR A 59 -12.22 -7.20 -8.63
N LEU A 60 -11.70 -6.39 -7.70
CA LEU A 60 -11.18 -5.06 -8.00
C LEU A 60 -9.89 -5.14 -8.85
N ALA A 61 -9.02 -6.10 -8.57
CA ALA A 61 -7.81 -6.33 -9.35
C ALA A 61 -8.14 -6.65 -10.82
N LEU A 62 -9.11 -7.55 -11.04
CA LEU A 62 -9.61 -7.87 -12.39
C LEU A 62 -10.19 -6.63 -13.10
N ARG A 63 -10.99 -5.82 -12.40
CA ARG A 63 -11.55 -4.58 -12.97
C ARG A 63 -10.48 -3.54 -13.31
N LEU A 64 -9.38 -3.51 -12.57
CA LEU A 64 -8.25 -2.63 -12.82
C LEU A 64 -7.25 -3.21 -13.84
N GLY A 65 -7.51 -4.41 -14.37
CA GLY A 65 -6.59 -5.07 -15.31
C GLY A 65 -5.28 -5.55 -14.67
N ILE A 66 -5.27 -5.75 -13.35
CA ILE A 66 -4.10 -6.25 -12.62
C ILE A 66 -4.13 -7.77 -12.67
N ASP A 67 -3.42 -8.34 -13.64
CA ASP A 67 -3.24 -9.79 -13.75
C ASP A 67 -2.23 -10.29 -12.69
N GLY A 68 -2.50 -11.47 -12.11
CA GLY A 68 -1.60 -12.08 -11.13
C GLY A 68 -1.61 -11.47 -9.72
N PHE A 69 -2.61 -10.65 -9.37
CA PHE A 69 -2.75 -10.17 -8.00
C PHE A 69 -2.88 -11.34 -7.02
N LYS A 70 -1.89 -11.49 -6.13
CA LYS A 70 -1.91 -12.51 -5.08
C LYS A 70 -2.28 -11.90 -3.74
N PHE A 71 -3.50 -12.18 -3.31
CA PHE A 71 -3.89 -11.94 -1.93
C PHE A 71 -3.14 -12.92 -1.01
N ASN A 72 -2.12 -12.42 -0.33
CA ASN A 72 -1.34 -13.16 0.67
C ASN A 72 -1.37 -12.45 2.02
N ASP A 73 -1.05 -13.16 3.09
CA ASP A 73 -1.05 -12.62 4.45
C ASP A 73 -0.11 -11.42 4.63
N GLY A 74 1.01 -11.39 3.90
CA GLY A 74 1.95 -10.26 3.92
C GLY A 74 1.34 -8.98 3.33
N TRP A 75 0.64 -9.10 2.20
CA TRP A 75 -0.09 -8.01 1.57
C TRP A 75 -1.22 -7.53 2.48
N LEU A 76 -2.01 -8.45 3.03
CA LEU A 76 -3.09 -8.11 3.97
C LEU A 76 -2.55 -7.39 5.22
N ARG A 77 -1.42 -7.84 5.78
CA ARG A 77 -0.78 -7.19 6.94
C ARG A 77 -0.35 -5.76 6.60
N ASN A 78 0.24 -5.56 5.42
CA ASN A 78 0.66 -4.24 4.95
C ASN A 78 -0.54 -3.34 4.65
N PHE A 79 -1.58 -3.86 3.98
CA PHE A 79 -2.83 -3.16 3.73
C PHE A 79 -3.47 -2.69 5.04
N LYS A 80 -3.58 -3.59 6.02
CA LYS A 80 -4.11 -3.23 7.35
C LYS A 80 -3.30 -2.15 8.04
N LYS A 81 -1.97 -2.22 7.95
CA LYS A 81 -1.06 -1.23 8.54
C LYS A 81 -1.17 0.15 7.86
N ARG A 82 -1.43 0.20 6.56
CA ARG A 82 -1.53 1.44 5.77
C ARG A 82 -2.86 2.15 5.96
N TYR A 83 -3.95 1.40 5.97
CA TYR A 83 -5.30 1.96 6.09
C TYR A 83 -5.76 2.12 7.54
N ASP A 84 -4.81 2.00 8.49
CA ASP A 84 -5.07 1.92 9.93
C ASP A 84 -6.33 1.06 10.22
N LEU A 85 -6.43 -0.07 9.53
CA LEU A 85 -7.35 -1.14 9.90
C LEU A 85 -6.75 -1.83 11.12
N ALA A 86 -6.43 -1.06 12.15
CA ALA A 86 -6.75 -1.46 13.48
C ALA A 86 -8.23 -1.86 13.40
N PHE A 87 -8.46 -3.17 13.26
CA PHE A 87 -9.57 -3.80 13.94
C PHE A 87 -9.44 -3.27 15.36
N ARG A 88 -10.05 -2.10 15.64
CA ARG A 88 -10.17 -1.61 16.99
C ARG A 88 -10.93 -2.75 17.61
N LYS A 89 -10.22 -3.56 18.41
CA LYS A 89 -10.88 -4.34 19.45
C LYS A 89 -11.69 -3.26 20.14
N ARG A 90 -12.98 -3.25 19.88
CA ARG A 90 -13.90 -2.49 20.70
C ARG A 90 -13.84 -3.30 21.99
N CYS A 91 -12.89 -2.94 22.86
CA CYS A 91 -12.90 -3.40 24.23
C CYS A 91 -14.24 -2.88 24.76
N VAL A 92 -15.12 -3.83 25.02
CA VAL A 92 -16.31 -3.62 25.83
C VAL A 92 -15.88 -3.49 27.29
#